data_AF-A0A1M4ULN4-F1
#
_entry.id   AF-A0A1M4ULN4-F1
#
_cell.length_a   1.000
_cell.length_b   1.000
_cell.length_c   1.000
_cell.angle_alpha   90.00
_cell.angle_beta   90.00
_cell.angle_gamma   90.00
#
_symmetry.space_group_name_H-M   'P 1'
#
loop_
_entity.id
_entity.type
_entity.pdbx_description
1 polymer ?
#
loop_
_entity_poly.entity_id
_entity_poly.type
_entity_poly.pdbx_seq_one_letter_code
_entity_poly.pdbx_strand_id
1 'polypeptide(L)' 'MTVTYMMLAFTSIYLAGTYLYYRYSVKKGQVFRYKPIFLLIIGLLFLLSLYGSIVSKPFNEIVPFIR' A
#
# COMPACT_ATOMS: atom_id res chain seq x y z
N MET A 1 -2.62 17.55 -1.85
CA MET A 1 -1.81 17.47 -3.08
C MET A 1 -0.39 17.01 -2.76
N THR A 2 0.50 17.86 -2.23
CA THR A 2 1.91 17.49 -1.96
C THR A 2 2.08 16.37 -0.93
N VAL A 3 1.32 16.44 0.18
CA VAL A 3 1.29 15.40 1.22
C VAL A 3 0.77 14.06 0.67
N THR A 4 -0.18 14.11 -0.26
CA THR A 4 -0.81 12.93 -0.88
C THR A 4 0.20 12.16 -1.75
N TYR A 5 0.97 12.87 -2.58
CA TYR A 5 2.03 12.25 -3.39
C TYR A 5 3.19 11.72 -2.54
N MET A 6 3.57 12.43 -1.48
CA MET A 6 4.61 11.98 -0.57
C MET A 6 4.20 10.70 0.17
N MET A 7 2.95 10.63 0.66
CA MET A 7 2.40 9.41 1.26
C MET A 7 2.37 8.23 0.29
N LEU A 8 1.94 8.45 -0.97
CA LEU A 8 1.95 7.44 -2.03
C LEU A 8 3.37 6.93 -2.31
N ALA A 9 4.35 7.82 -2.39
CA ALA A 9 5.74 7.43 -2.59
C ALA A 9 6.25 6.56 -1.44
N PHE A 10 5.99 6.94 -0.18
CA PHE A 10 6.39 6.16 0.99
C PHE A 10 5.68 4.80 1.08
N THR A 11 4.38 4.73 0.79
CA THR A 11 3.64 3.44 0.78
C THR A 11 4.12 2.53 -0.35
N SER A 12 4.47 3.09 -1.51
CA SER A 12 5.09 2.34 -2.61
C SER A 12 6.43 1.71 -2.20
N ILE A 13 7.31 2.50 -1.57
CA ILE A 13 8.61 2.04 -1.08
C ILE A 13 8.42 0.96 0.00
N TYR A 14 7.46 1.15 0.91
CA TYR A 14 7.13 0.17 1.95
C TYR A 14 6.65 -1.16 1.34
N LEU A 15 5.71 -1.12 0.40
CA LEU A 15 5.20 -2.33 -0.27
C LEU A 15 6.31 -3.03 -1.07
N ALA A 16 7.12 -2.29 -1.82
CA ALA A 16 8.24 -2.83 -2.57
C ALA A 16 9.30 -3.47 -1.66
N GLY A 17 9.68 -2.77 -0.58
CA GLY A 17 10.62 -3.28 0.42
C GLY A 17 10.10 -4.55 1.10
N THR A 18 8.80 -4.59 1.40
CA THR A 18 8.18 -5.76 2.02
C THR A 18 8.12 -6.96 1.06
N TYR A 19 7.87 -6.71 -0.23
CA TYR A 19 7.93 -7.75 -1.27
C TYR A 19 9.35 -8.30 -1.45
N LEU A 20 10.37 -7.44 -1.47
CA LEU A 20 11.77 -7.86 -1.54
C LEU A 20 12.17 -8.66 -0.29
N TYR A 21 11.73 -8.24 0.89
CA TYR A 21 11.97 -8.95 2.15
C TYR A 21 11.26 -10.31 2.19
N TYR A 22 10.05 -10.40 1.66
CA TYR A 22 9.34 -11.68 1.48
C TYR A 22 10.17 -12.64 0.61
N ARG A 23 10.59 -12.18 -0.56
CA ARG A 23 11.41 -12.99 -1.49
C ARG A 23 12.73 -13.42 -0.86
N TYR A 24 13.36 -12.54 -0.09
CA TYR A 24 14.58 -12.84 0.66
C TYR A 24 14.35 -13.89 1.76
N SER A 25 13.27 -13.75 2.53
CA SER A 25 12.92 -14.67 3.61
C SER A 25 12.59 -16.06 3.08
N VAL A 26 11.83 -16.15 1.98
CA VAL A 26 11.54 -17.41 1.27
C VAL A 26 12.84 -18.08 0.80
N LYS A 27 13.75 -17.31 0.17
CA LYS A 27 15.05 -17.85 -0.28
C LYS A 27 15.93 -18.36 0.86
N LYS A 28 15.81 -17.80 2.06
CA LYS A 28 16.62 -18.17 3.23
C LYS A 28 15.91 -19.11 4.22
N GLY A 29 14.70 -19.58 3.90
CA GLY A 29 13.90 -20.41 4.81
C GLY A 29 13.54 -19.72 6.13
N GLN A 30 13.53 -18.38 6.14
CA GLN A 30 13.21 -17.57 7.31
C GLN A 30 11.70 -17.34 7.41
N VAL A 31 11.17 -17.34 8.62
CA VAL A 31 9.73 -17.09 8.85
C VAL A 31 9.42 -15.63 8.52
N PHE A 32 8.56 -15.42 7.53
CA PHE A 32 8.11 -14.09 7.17
C PHE A 32 7.21 -13.52 8.29
N ARG A 33 7.72 -12.52 9.01
CA ARG A 33 7.12 -12.00 10.25
C ARG A 33 5.81 -11.21 10.05
N TYR A 34 5.54 -10.73 8.85
CA TYR A 34 4.37 -9.89 8.59
C TYR A 34 3.14 -10.74 8.26
N LYS A 35 2.00 -10.43 8.88
CA LYS A 35 0.72 -11.08 8.60
C LYS A 35 0.31 -10.78 7.14
N PRO A 36 0.12 -11.80 6.29
CA PRO A 36 -0.18 -11.61 4.85
C PRO A 36 -1.41 -10.72 4.59
N ILE A 37 -2.43 -10.87 5.44
CA ILE A 37 -3.69 -10.12 5.36
C ILE A 37 -3.45 -8.61 5.56
N PHE A 38 -2.55 -8.23 6.46
CA PHE A 38 -2.26 -6.82 6.74
C PHE A 38 -1.62 -6.13 5.53
N LEU A 39 -0.72 -6.83 4.83
CA LEU A 39 -0.10 -6.32 3.60
C LEU A 39 -1.11 -6.19 2.46
N LEU A 40 -2.07 -7.12 2.40
CA LEU A 40 -3.15 -7.07 1.43
C LEU A 40 -4.04 -5.84 1.65
N ILE A 41 -4.40 -5.54 2.91
CA ILE A 41 -5.16 -4.35 3.27
C ILE A 41 -4.41 -3.06 2.90
N ILE A 42 -3.11 -2.98 3.21
CA ILE A 42 -2.28 -1.82 2.85
C ILE A 42 -2.19 -1.65 1.33
N GLY A 43 -2.01 -2.75 0.59
CA GLY A 43 -1.99 -2.72 -0.87
C GLY A 43 -3.30 -2.24 -1.48
N LEU A 44 -4.44 -2.67 -0.93
CA LEU A 44 -5.77 -2.24 -1.37
C LEU A 44 -6.01 -0.75 -1.12
N LEU A 45 -5.67 -0.27 0.08
CA LEU A 45 -5.73 1.15 0.44
C LEU A 45 -4.81 2.00 -0.45
N PHE A 46 -3.62 1.49 -0.75
CA PHE A 46 -2.69 2.13 -1.67
C PHE A 46 -3.26 2.25 -3.09
N LEU A 47 -3.84 1.19 -3.64
CA LEU A 47 -4.47 1.20 -4.96
C LEU A 47 -5.66 2.17 -5.04
N LEU A 48 -6.50 2.19 -4.00
CA LEU A 48 -7.59 3.17 -3.87
C LEU A 48 -7.07 4.61 -3.84
N SER A 49 -5.99 4.85 -3.10
CA SER A 49 -5.36 6.17 -3.00
C SER A 49 -4.73 6.60 -4.33
N LEU A 50 -4.09 5.67 -5.02
CA LEU A 50 -3.51 5.88 -6.35
C LEU A 50 -4.61 6.21 -7.37
N TYR A 51 -5.70 5.44 -7.37
CA TYR A 51 -6.86 5.67 -8.25
C TYR A 51 -7.45 7.07 -8.04
N GLY A 52 -7.66 7.47 -6.78
CA GLY A 52 -8.16 8.81 -6.48
C GLY A 52 -7.22 9.93 -6.88
N SER A 53 -5.92 9.71 -6.71
CA SER A 53 -4.91 10.66 -7.16
C SER A 53 -4.86 10.81 -8.69
N ILE A 54 -5.12 9.75 -9.46
CA ILE A 54 -5.13 9.81 -10.93
C ILE A 54 -6.41 10.48 -11.43
N VAL A 55 -7.56 10.12 -10.88
CA VAL A 55 -8.88 10.65 -11.30
C VAL A 55 -9.12 12.06 -10.73
N SER A 56 -8.20 12.59 -9.93
CA SER A 56 -8.31 13.87 -9.24
C SER A 56 -9.59 14.00 -8.39
N LYS A 57 -10.09 12.87 -7.89
CA LYS A 57 -11.25 12.81 -6.99
C LYS A 57 -10.80 12.63 -5.55
N PRO A 58 -11.38 13.36 -4.59
CA PRO A 58 -11.06 13.19 -3.19
C PRO A 58 -11.46 11.78 -2.72
N PHE A 59 -10.70 11.22 -1.80
CA PHE A 59 -10.88 9.84 -1.32
C PHE A 59 -12.31 9.57 -0.79
N ASN A 60 -12.92 10.58 -0.16
CA ASN A 60 -14.30 10.52 0.35
C ASN A 60 -15.37 10.36 -0.75
N GLU A 61 -15.09 10.75 -2.00
CA GLU A 61 -16.01 10.52 -3.12
C GLU A 61 -15.86 9.12 -3.71
N ILE A 62 -14.69 8.50 -3.56
CA ILE A 62 -14.38 7.18 -4.13
C ILE A 62 -14.87 6.08 -3.20
N VAL A 63 -14.87 6.35 -1.89
CA VAL A 63 -15.28 5.41 -0.85
C VAL A 63 -16.33 6.07 0.06
N PRO A 64 -17.53 6.40 -0.45
CA PRO A 64 -18.52 7.21 0.27
C PRO A 64 -19.11 6.52 1.51
N PHE A 65 -18.87 5.22 1.67
CA PHE A 65 -19.35 4.39 2.77
C PHE A 65 -18.41 4.35 3.98
N ILE A 66 -17.21 4.94 3.89
CA ILE A 66 -16.30 5.12 5.03
C ILE A 66 -16.35 6.61 5.41
N ARG A 67 -17.11 6.94 6.47
CA ARG A 67 -17.19 8.28 7.06
C ARG A 67 -16.20 8.45 8.19
#